data_AF-A0A2H1KQU8-F1
#
_entry.id   AF-A0A2H1KQU8-F1
#
_cell.length_a   1.000
_cell.length_b   1.000
_cell.length_c   1.000
_cell.angle_alpha   90.00
_cell.angle_beta   90.00
_cell.angle_gamma   90.00
#
_symmetry.space_group_name_H-M   'P 1'
#
loop_
_entity.id
_entity.type
_entity.pdbx_description
1 polymer ?
#
loop_
_entity_poly.entity_id
_entity_poly.type
_entity_poly.pdbx_seq_one_letter_code
_entity_poly.pdbx_strand_id
1 'polypeptide(L)'
;MHTKLLTLSAAGSLALAVNIGLPPASASLHSGDPEVSESPLSGISATGALSAGARDASSTTRSVTRTKTTSLPPLLRAPQSLRDTSAHFTSAVVAHAQDQTVTSPSSTESPHVSNDRKDGDLPAPTGSGAAETTDGITISALSDVIDLPSASPNVVGIAFDDDVRVEFEIRTHTNGRWSGWQHLHASDAGEGSRGTDPYYTTDTDSIQVRVLGDGGSPADAKVVSVASKRHPGDSELVAENAPKSSESVDREVSQHAHSIDHASVPPCTRTGGCTCPLCAASAANVAKNSVVQPEVATRKAWGASEKLVRNSPTIADSVSAAVIHHTDGNNDYAAEDVPAILRGIQSFHITGRGWSDIGYNMLVDKYGRLWEGRAGGVKKAVVGAHAAGYNTGSFGISVLGDYDKKAPPQRTLDAVAEVVGWKLSLSGVKAGGSTSLAGEEMKAIVGHRDVGQTSCPGDGFYAKFDSIRQAADDYQTGKKAGAGEEDENKDESDRQPDLVPGVIDSNARDART
;
A
#
# COMPACT_ATOMS: atom_id res chain seq x y z
N MET A 1 -27.02 49.74 81.24
CA MET A 1 -26.41 49.33 79.97
C MET A 1 -26.15 47.82 80.00
N HIS A 2 -27.12 46.97 79.65
CA HIS A 2 -26.97 45.49 79.64
C HIS A 2 -28.02 44.87 78.70
N THR A 3 -27.64 44.47 77.48
CA THR A 3 -28.47 43.56 76.67
C THR A 3 -27.68 42.83 75.58
N LYS A 4 -27.75 41.48 75.61
CA LYS A 4 -27.73 40.51 74.50
C LYS A 4 -26.71 40.65 73.35
N LEU A 5 -25.94 39.57 73.17
CA LEU A 5 -25.89 38.89 71.87
C LEU A 5 -26.25 37.40 72.10
N LEU A 6 -27.21 36.88 71.34
CA LEU A 6 -27.45 35.42 71.21
C LEU A 6 -26.82 34.93 69.91
N THR A 7 -26.12 33.81 69.98
CA THR A 7 -25.80 33.01 68.79
C THR A 7 -27.03 32.23 68.35
N LEU A 8 -27.36 32.28 67.05
CA LEU A 8 -28.44 31.48 66.46
C LEU A 8 -27.93 30.70 65.26
N SER A 9 -28.33 29.43 65.20
CA SER A 9 -28.09 28.51 64.08
C SER A 9 -28.95 28.89 62.87
N ALA A 10 -28.41 28.71 61.66
CA ALA A 10 -29.18 28.73 60.42
C ALA A 10 -28.76 27.55 59.54
N ALA A 11 -29.73 26.75 59.08
CA ALA A 11 -29.51 25.59 58.24
C ALA A 11 -29.33 25.98 56.76
N GLY A 12 -28.48 25.27 56.04
CA GLY A 12 -28.33 25.35 54.58
C GLY A 12 -28.71 24.02 53.94
N SER A 13 -29.71 24.03 53.06
CA SER A 13 -30.26 22.82 52.42
C SER A 13 -29.28 22.18 51.43
N LEU A 14 -29.18 20.85 51.47
CA LEU A 14 -28.39 20.05 50.54
C LEU A 14 -29.15 19.89 49.21
N ALA A 15 -28.76 20.61 48.17
CA ALA A 15 -29.27 20.42 46.81
C ALA A 15 -28.37 19.45 46.04
N LEU A 16 -28.85 18.22 45.83
CA LEU A 16 -28.14 17.20 45.05
C LEU A 16 -28.25 17.50 43.55
N ALA A 17 -27.28 18.26 43.02
CA ALA A 17 -27.19 18.51 41.58
C ALA A 17 -26.73 17.23 40.86
N VAL A 18 -27.69 16.51 40.25
CA VAL A 18 -27.39 15.43 39.31
C VAL A 18 -26.73 16.05 38.09
N ASN A 19 -25.42 15.89 37.99
CA ASN A 19 -24.63 16.41 36.89
C ASN A 19 -24.84 15.52 35.66
N ILE A 20 -25.93 15.76 34.92
CA ILE A 20 -26.17 15.14 33.61
C ILE A 20 -25.12 15.73 32.66
N GLY A 21 -23.99 15.06 32.55
CA GLY A 21 -22.96 15.41 31.59
C GLY A 21 -23.53 15.32 30.18
N LEU A 22 -23.70 16.47 29.52
CA LEU A 22 -23.81 16.48 28.07
C LEU A 22 -22.53 15.84 27.51
N PRO A 23 -22.60 15.02 26.44
CA PRO A 23 -21.40 14.64 25.72
C PRO A 23 -20.67 15.91 25.26
N PRO A 24 -19.33 15.92 25.24
CA PRO A 24 -18.57 17.08 24.80
C PRO A 24 -19.04 17.46 23.39
N ALA A 25 -19.39 18.73 23.20
CA ALA A 25 -19.76 19.23 21.89
C ALA A 25 -18.63 18.94 20.92
N SER A 26 -18.94 18.26 19.81
CA SER A 26 -17.96 17.84 18.82
C SER A 26 -17.11 19.04 18.39
N ALA A 27 -15.83 19.04 18.78
CA ALA A 27 -14.88 20.01 18.25
C ALA A 27 -14.91 19.88 16.72
N SER A 28 -14.97 21.01 16.02
CA SER A 28 -15.04 21.00 14.56
C SER A 28 -13.78 20.36 13.99
N LEU A 29 -13.88 19.11 13.54
CA LEU A 29 -12.82 18.34 12.89
C LEU A 29 -12.30 18.96 11.58
N HIS A 30 -12.90 20.06 11.13
CA HIS A 30 -12.44 20.86 10.00
C HIS A 30 -11.27 21.77 10.40
N SER A 31 -10.08 21.16 10.53
CA SER A 31 -8.88 21.83 10.04
C SER A 31 -9.09 22.16 8.55
N GLY A 32 -8.40 23.17 8.02
CA GLY A 32 -8.44 23.45 6.58
C GLY A 32 -7.94 22.28 5.75
N ASP A 33 -8.34 22.26 4.47
CA ASP A 33 -7.86 21.29 3.49
C ASP A 33 -6.31 21.27 3.42
N PRO A 34 -5.67 20.11 3.13
CA PRO A 34 -4.23 20.02 3.00
C PRO A 34 -3.64 21.08 2.07
N GLU A 35 -2.55 21.70 2.49
CA GLU A 35 -1.88 22.78 1.76
C GLU A 35 -1.04 22.16 0.63
N VAL A 36 -1.30 22.60 -0.61
CA VAL A 36 -0.67 22.07 -1.83
C VAL A 36 0.33 23.09 -2.38
N SER A 37 1.54 22.63 -2.67
CA SER A 37 2.62 23.41 -3.29
C SER A 37 3.08 22.73 -4.58
N GLU A 38 3.43 23.52 -5.59
CA GLU A 38 3.92 23.04 -6.88
C GLU A 38 5.29 23.64 -7.17
N SER A 39 6.25 22.80 -7.57
CA SER A 39 7.62 23.19 -7.94
C SER A 39 7.94 22.68 -9.36
N PRO A 40 8.38 23.54 -10.30
CA PRO A 40 8.74 23.11 -11.65
C PRO A 40 9.83 22.03 -11.65
N LEU A 41 9.67 21.03 -12.52
CA LEU A 41 10.64 19.95 -12.77
C LEU A 41 11.13 20.02 -14.22
N SER A 42 11.70 21.16 -14.61
CA SER A 42 12.20 21.42 -15.96
C SER A 42 13.73 21.57 -15.97
N GLY A 43 14.41 20.61 -16.61
CA GLY A 43 15.87 20.57 -16.66
C GLY A 43 16.52 20.28 -15.30
N ILE A 44 17.83 20.52 -15.23
CA ILE A 44 18.66 20.16 -14.07
C ILE A 44 18.90 21.41 -13.24
N SER A 45 18.39 21.43 -11.99
CA SER A 45 18.75 22.49 -11.05
C SER A 45 20.27 22.49 -10.79
N ALA A 46 20.90 23.66 -10.91
CA ALA A 46 22.31 23.85 -10.60
C ALA A 46 22.62 23.59 -9.12
N THR A 47 21.76 24.07 -8.22
CA THR A 47 21.84 23.85 -6.76
C THR A 47 21.48 22.41 -6.39
N GLY A 48 20.45 21.84 -7.01
CA GLY A 48 20.05 20.44 -6.86
C GLY A 48 21.15 19.46 -7.28
N ALA A 49 21.85 19.73 -8.39
CA ALA A 49 22.94 18.90 -8.91
C ALA A 49 24.21 18.90 -8.06
N LEU A 50 24.37 19.89 -7.17
CA LEU A 50 25.46 19.97 -6.19
C LEU A 50 25.12 19.25 -4.86
N SER A 51 23.88 18.82 -4.66
CA SER A 51 23.48 18.08 -3.47
C SER A 51 24.17 16.71 -3.42
N ALA A 52 24.72 16.35 -2.25
CA ALA A 52 25.42 15.09 -2.05
C ALA A 52 24.52 13.91 -2.44
N GLY A 53 25.04 13.00 -3.27
CA GLY A 53 24.32 11.83 -3.77
C GLY A 53 23.27 12.09 -4.87
N ALA A 54 23.12 13.32 -5.38
CA ALA A 54 22.11 13.64 -6.40
C ALA A 54 22.27 12.82 -7.70
N ARG A 55 23.50 12.39 -7.99
CA ARG A 55 23.87 11.59 -9.17
C ARG A 55 24.06 10.10 -8.86
N ASP A 56 23.82 9.65 -7.64
CA ASP A 56 24.09 8.25 -7.28
C ASP A 56 23.23 7.27 -8.08
N ALA A 57 23.82 6.13 -8.43
CA ALA A 57 23.11 4.99 -9.00
C ALA A 57 22.07 4.41 -8.02
N SER A 58 21.08 3.72 -8.57
CA SER A 58 19.89 3.21 -7.89
C SER A 58 19.57 1.77 -8.31
N SER A 59 18.43 1.23 -7.90
CA SER A 59 17.89 -0.01 -8.50
C SER A 59 17.32 0.23 -9.91
N THR A 60 16.64 1.36 -10.11
CA THR A 60 15.96 1.74 -11.36
C THR A 60 16.94 1.89 -12.52
N THR A 61 18.02 2.65 -12.31
CA THR A 61 19.13 2.86 -13.26
C THR A 61 19.76 1.55 -13.73
N ARG A 62 19.94 0.58 -12.81
CA ARG A 62 20.39 -0.78 -13.15
C ARG A 62 19.38 -1.56 -13.99
N SER A 63 18.08 -1.40 -13.74
CA SER A 63 17.01 -1.99 -14.57
C SER A 63 17.00 -1.39 -15.98
N VAL A 64 17.04 -0.06 -16.11
CA VAL A 64 17.16 0.65 -17.41
C VAL A 64 18.38 0.17 -18.19
N THR A 65 19.53 0.04 -17.51
CA THR A 65 20.78 -0.47 -18.10
C THR A 65 20.61 -1.90 -18.62
N ARG A 66 19.99 -2.80 -17.83
CA ARG A 66 19.72 -4.18 -18.26
C ARG A 66 18.88 -4.20 -19.52
N THR A 67 17.78 -3.45 -19.56
CA THR A 67 16.88 -3.35 -20.73
C THR A 67 17.61 -2.86 -21.97
N LYS A 68 18.42 -1.79 -21.87
CA LYS A 68 19.30 -1.31 -22.96
C LYS A 68 20.27 -2.40 -23.45
N THR A 69 20.84 -3.24 -22.58
CA THR A 69 21.74 -4.34 -23.02
C THR A 69 21.04 -5.58 -23.57
N THR A 70 19.73 -5.76 -23.31
CA THR A 70 18.95 -6.89 -23.83
C THR A 70 18.24 -6.60 -25.15
N SER A 71 18.01 -5.32 -25.49
CA SER A 71 17.44 -4.90 -26.77
C SER A 71 18.48 -4.73 -27.89
N LEU A 72 19.77 -4.86 -27.60
CA LEU A 72 20.82 -4.87 -28.61
C LEU A 72 20.72 -6.12 -29.52
N PRO A 73 21.03 -6.01 -30.83
CA PRO A 73 21.12 -7.17 -31.71
C PRO A 73 22.08 -8.23 -31.16
N PRO A 74 21.86 -9.54 -31.43
CA PRO A 74 22.68 -10.62 -30.86
C PRO A 74 24.20 -10.47 -31.09
N LEU A 75 24.61 -9.81 -32.17
CA LEU A 75 26.00 -9.55 -32.54
C LEU A 75 26.69 -8.44 -31.70
N LEU A 76 25.91 -7.64 -30.96
CA LEU A 76 26.39 -6.57 -30.07
C LEU A 76 26.25 -6.93 -28.58
N ARG A 77 25.65 -8.08 -28.27
CA ARG A 77 25.52 -8.57 -26.90
C ARG A 77 26.79 -9.34 -26.50
N ALA A 78 27.42 -8.94 -25.39
CA ALA A 78 28.52 -9.72 -24.83
C ALA A 78 28.09 -11.18 -24.56
N PRO A 79 28.86 -12.20 -25.00
CA PRO A 79 28.50 -13.60 -24.81
C PRO A 79 28.36 -13.94 -23.33
N GLN A 80 27.45 -14.88 -23.01
CA GLN A 80 27.13 -15.21 -21.61
C GLN A 80 28.36 -15.64 -20.80
N SER A 81 29.33 -16.32 -21.43
CA SER A 81 30.60 -16.71 -20.83
C SER A 81 31.45 -15.56 -20.27
N LEU A 82 31.28 -14.33 -20.76
CA LEU A 82 31.95 -13.14 -20.21
C LEU A 82 31.17 -12.46 -19.07
N ARG A 83 29.88 -12.77 -18.89
CA ARG A 83 29.08 -12.25 -17.78
C ARG A 83 29.34 -13.01 -16.48
N ASP A 84 29.56 -14.32 -16.57
CA ASP A 84 29.85 -15.17 -15.41
C ASP A 84 31.30 -15.02 -14.90
N THR A 85 32.27 -14.67 -15.77
CA THR A 85 33.65 -14.40 -15.34
C THR A 85 33.78 -13.18 -14.42
N SER A 86 32.87 -12.20 -14.51
CA SER A 86 32.87 -11.03 -13.63
C SER A 86 32.55 -11.37 -12.17
N ALA A 87 31.87 -12.49 -11.90
CA ALA A 87 31.64 -13.01 -10.56
C ALA A 87 32.87 -13.76 -9.99
N HIS A 88 33.80 -14.19 -10.85
CA HIS A 88 35.02 -14.89 -10.43
C HIS A 88 36.25 -13.96 -10.30
N PHE A 89 36.30 -12.85 -11.04
CA PHE A 89 37.43 -11.90 -10.96
C PHE A 89 37.54 -11.18 -9.61
N THR A 90 36.43 -10.97 -8.90
CA THR A 90 36.42 -10.36 -7.55
C THR A 90 37.08 -11.21 -6.47
N SER A 91 37.22 -12.53 -6.66
CA SER A 91 37.94 -13.41 -5.72
C SER A 91 39.44 -13.53 -6.00
N ALA A 92 39.90 -13.20 -7.21
CA ALA A 92 41.30 -13.37 -7.61
C ALA A 92 42.21 -12.19 -7.21
N VAL A 93 41.67 -10.97 -7.16
CA VAL A 93 42.47 -9.74 -6.94
C VAL A 93 42.82 -9.48 -5.47
N VAL A 94 42.12 -10.13 -4.52
CA VAL A 94 42.37 -9.99 -3.07
C VAL A 94 43.57 -10.81 -2.58
N ALA A 95 44.08 -11.76 -3.38
CA ALA A 95 45.11 -12.73 -2.96
C ALA A 95 46.56 -12.40 -3.40
N HIS A 96 46.81 -11.24 -4.03
CA HIS A 96 48.14 -10.92 -4.58
C HIS A 96 48.62 -9.47 -4.37
N ALA A 97 48.08 -8.78 -3.36
CA ALA A 97 48.55 -7.47 -2.90
C ALA A 97 49.28 -7.57 -1.55
N GLN A 98 50.20 -8.52 -1.42
CA GLN A 98 51.24 -8.52 -0.38
C GLN A 98 52.59 -8.90 -1.00
N ASP A 99 53.63 -8.18 -0.57
CA ASP A 99 55.02 -8.18 -1.05
C ASP A 99 55.33 -7.35 -2.31
N GLN A 100 56.61 -7.01 -2.47
CA GLN A 100 57.25 -6.17 -3.50
C GLN A 100 57.15 -4.63 -3.29
N THR A 101 58.01 -4.14 -2.40
CA THR A 101 58.61 -2.80 -2.51
C THR A 101 59.45 -2.69 -3.79
N VAL A 102 59.62 -1.49 -4.38
CA VAL A 102 60.89 -0.95 -4.97
C VAL A 102 60.70 0.38 -5.75
N THR A 103 61.45 1.40 -5.31
CA THR A 103 61.98 2.65 -5.92
C THR A 103 61.38 3.35 -7.17
N SER A 104 61.30 4.68 -7.08
CA SER A 104 61.19 5.67 -8.18
C SER A 104 62.44 5.76 -9.08
N PRO A 105 62.31 6.42 -10.25
CA PRO A 105 63.18 7.56 -10.55
C PRO A 105 62.42 8.84 -10.98
N SER A 106 63.15 9.92 -11.29
CA SER A 106 62.69 11.33 -11.29
C SER A 106 62.95 12.08 -12.61
N SER A 107 62.26 13.22 -12.81
CA SER A 107 62.52 14.31 -13.79
C SER A 107 62.40 13.93 -15.29
N THR A 108 62.01 14.78 -16.25
CA THR A 108 61.67 16.23 -16.36
C THR A 108 60.68 16.38 -17.55
N GLU A 109 60.05 17.49 -17.97
CA GLU A 109 59.99 18.93 -17.61
C GLU A 109 58.63 19.53 -18.07
N SER A 110 58.23 20.73 -17.60
CA SER A 110 57.27 21.63 -18.29
C SER A 110 57.45 23.08 -17.80
N PRO A 111 57.32 24.11 -18.68
CA PRO A 111 57.65 25.48 -18.33
C PRO A 111 56.51 26.22 -17.59
N HIS A 112 56.89 27.07 -16.64
CA HIS A 112 55.99 28.04 -16.01
C HIS A 112 55.56 29.15 -16.99
N VAL A 113 54.27 29.49 -16.97
CA VAL A 113 53.78 30.83 -17.32
C VAL A 113 52.86 31.30 -16.19
N SER A 114 53.28 32.35 -15.48
CA SER A 114 52.51 33.00 -14.44
C SER A 114 51.41 33.88 -15.03
N ASN A 115 50.29 34.05 -14.33
CA ASN A 115 49.61 35.34 -14.24
C ASN A 115 48.56 35.36 -13.12
N ASP A 116 48.64 36.39 -12.28
CA ASP A 116 47.59 36.78 -11.34
C ASP A 116 46.30 37.13 -12.09
N ARG A 117 45.15 36.58 -11.64
CA ARG A 117 43.83 37.22 -11.84
C ARG A 117 42.98 37.07 -10.58
N LYS A 118 42.22 38.13 -10.31
CA LYS A 118 41.39 38.35 -9.12
C LYS A 118 40.16 37.44 -9.10
N ASP A 119 39.63 37.23 -7.90
CA ASP A 119 38.25 36.82 -7.68
C ASP A 119 37.27 37.80 -8.36
N GLY A 120 36.29 37.25 -9.09
CA GLY A 120 35.25 37.98 -9.79
C GLY A 120 34.74 37.20 -11.01
N ASP A 121 33.44 36.90 -11.03
CA ASP A 121 32.71 36.14 -12.06
C ASP A 121 33.32 34.79 -12.48
N LEU A 122 32.97 33.75 -11.71
CA LEU A 122 32.77 32.44 -12.33
C LEU A 122 31.50 32.54 -13.22
N PRO A 123 31.57 32.27 -14.52
CA PRO A 123 30.37 32.25 -15.36
C PRO A 123 29.43 31.16 -14.84
N ALA A 124 28.14 31.50 -14.71
CA ALA A 124 27.11 30.51 -14.45
C ALA A 124 27.19 29.38 -15.49
N PRO A 125 27.05 28.10 -15.11
CA PRO A 125 27.10 27.00 -16.05
C PRO A 125 25.86 27.03 -16.96
N THR A 126 25.94 27.78 -18.06
CA THR A 126 24.99 27.76 -19.18
C THR A 126 25.23 26.48 -19.99
N GLY A 127 24.93 25.35 -19.37
CA GLY A 127 25.15 24.02 -19.91
C GLY A 127 23.86 23.20 -19.88
N SER A 128 23.12 23.20 -20.98
CA SER A 128 22.06 22.22 -21.27
C SER A 128 22.63 20.82 -21.57
N GLY A 129 23.72 20.44 -20.90
CA GLY A 129 24.32 19.12 -20.98
C GLY A 129 23.62 18.21 -19.98
N ALA A 130 23.09 17.09 -20.45
CA ALA A 130 22.47 16.11 -19.58
C ALA A 130 23.45 15.68 -18.49
N ALA A 131 23.00 15.72 -17.24
CA ALA A 131 23.75 15.15 -16.13
C ALA A 131 23.58 13.64 -16.19
N GLU A 132 24.66 12.88 -16.06
CA GLU A 132 24.55 11.43 -15.89
C GLU A 132 24.60 11.04 -14.41
N THR A 133 23.95 9.92 -14.08
CA THR A 133 24.18 9.18 -12.84
C THR A 133 25.58 8.55 -12.84
N THR A 134 26.04 8.09 -11.68
CA THR A 134 27.36 7.42 -11.54
C THR A 134 27.50 6.13 -12.35
N ASP A 135 26.40 5.56 -12.84
CA ASP A 135 26.35 4.40 -13.73
C ASP A 135 25.95 4.72 -15.18
N GLY A 136 25.98 6.00 -15.58
CA GLY A 136 25.85 6.43 -16.97
C GLY A 136 24.41 6.50 -17.49
N ILE A 137 23.42 6.70 -16.62
CA ILE A 137 22.04 6.97 -17.03
C ILE A 137 21.79 8.48 -17.06
N THR A 138 21.28 8.95 -18.19
CA THR A 138 20.84 10.33 -18.43
C THR A 138 19.80 10.77 -17.40
N ILE A 139 20.09 11.86 -16.68
CA ILE A 139 19.16 12.62 -15.84
C ILE A 139 18.65 13.78 -16.72
N SER A 140 17.38 13.71 -17.12
CA SER A 140 16.77 14.73 -17.98
C SER A 140 16.17 15.91 -17.21
N ALA A 141 15.80 15.69 -15.94
CA ALA A 141 15.51 16.76 -14.99
C ALA A 141 15.86 16.37 -13.56
N LEU A 142 16.14 17.38 -12.73
CA LEU A 142 16.50 17.24 -11.31
C LEU A 142 16.03 18.47 -10.55
N SER A 143 15.19 18.27 -9.54
CA SER A 143 14.68 19.37 -8.71
C SER A 143 15.78 20.00 -7.85
N ASP A 144 15.52 21.21 -7.37
CA ASP A 144 16.12 21.69 -6.13
C ASP A 144 15.80 20.75 -4.95
N VAL A 145 16.50 20.97 -3.83
CA VAL A 145 16.05 20.41 -2.55
C VAL A 145 14.76 21.14 -2.17
N ILE A 146 13.66 20.41 -2.08
CA ILE A 146 12.35 20.96 -1.73
C ILE A 146 12.13 20.68 -0.24
N ASP A 147 12.15 21.72 0.58
CA ASP A 147 11.83 21.62 2.00
C ASP A 147 10.37 21.23 2.19
N LEU A 148 10.13 20.23 3.05
CA LEU A 148 8.79 19.84 3.45
C LEU A 148 8.44 20.53 4.78
N PRO A 149 7.18 20.93 4.99
CA PRO A 149 6.78 21.49 6.27
C PRO A 149 6.90 20.43 7.37
N SER A 150 7.42 20.86 8.52
CA SER A 150 7.75 20.00 9.67
C SER A 150 6.56 19.26 10.30
N ALA A 151 5.33 19.58 9.90
CA ALA A 151 4.13 18.87 10.28
C ALA A 151 3.84 17.70 9.33
N SER A 152 4.61 16.61 9.49
CA SER A 152 4.34 15.32 8.83
C SER A 152 2.98 14.73 9.26
N PRO A 153 2.34 13.88 8.43
CA PRO A 153 2.81 13.34 7.15
C PRO A 153 2.66 14.33 5.97
N ASN A 154 3.47 14.08 4.94
CA ASN A 154 3.45 14.79 3.66
C ASN A 154 3.18 13.80 2.52
N VAL A 155 2.50 14.22 1.47
CA VAL A 155 2.31 13.44 0.23
C VAL A 155 2.95 14.18 -0.94
N VAL A 156 3.65 13.45 -1.80
CA VAL A 156 4.43 13.98 -2.92
C VAL A 156 4.13 13.16 -4.17
N GLY A 157 4.06 13.82 -5.30
CA GLY A 157 4.10 13.14 -6.60
C GLY A 157 4.48 14.12 -7.69
N ILE A 158 4.47 13.65 -8.94
CA ILE A 158 4.74 14.47 -10.11
C ILE A 158 3.48 14.52 -10.95
N ALA A 159 3.15 15.69 -11.49
CA ALA A 159 2.13 15.85 -12.52
C ALA A 159 2.79 16.39 -13.80
N PHE A 160 2.30 15.94 -14.96
CA PHE A 160 2.79 16.32 -16.29
C PHE A 160 1.70 16.05 -17.34
N ASP A 161 1.82 16.66 -18.53
CA ASP A 161 0.77 16.55 -19.54
C ASP A 161 1.14 15.65 -20.75
N ASP A 162 2.43 15.38 -20.98
CA ASP A 162 2.93 14.62 -22.12
C ASP A 162 3.01 13.09 -21.94
N ASP A 163 3.01 12.35 -23.06
CA ASP A 163 3.30 10.91 -23.11
C ASP A 163 4.80 10.65 -23.33
N VAL A 164 5.58 10.67 -22.24
CA VAL A 164 7.02 10.41 -22.27
C VAL A 164 7.38 9.11 -21.56
N ARG A 165 8.31 8.35 -22.14
CA ARG A 165 8.90 7.14 -21.54
C ARG A 165 10.16 7.51 -20.77
N VAL A 166 9.95 7.97 -19.54
CA VAL A 166 10.98 8.33 -18.57
C VAL A 166 10.71 7.61 -17.26
N GLU A 167 11.76 7.39 -16.48
CA GLU A 167 11.62 6.88 -15.11
C GLU A 167 11.68 8.05 -14.13
N PHE A 168 10.78 8.08 -13.15
CA PHE A 168 10.84 9.06 -12.07
C PHE A 168 11.48 8.44 -10.84
N GLU A 169 12.25 9.22 -10.10
CA GLU A 169 12.80 8.82 -8.80
C GLU A 169 12.69 9.94 -7.77
N ILE A 170 12.49 9.54 -6.52
CA ILE A 170 12.46 10.41 -5.34
C ILE A 170 13.50 9.95 -4.33
N ARG A 171 14.01 10.88 -3.53
CA ARG A 171 14.75 10.60 -2.29
C ARG A 171 14.32 11.55 -1.18
N THR A 172 14.34 11.07 0.04
CA THR A 172 14.00 11.83 1.24
C THR A 172 15.25 12.22 2.01
N HIS A 173 15.19 13.35 2.71
CA HIS A 173 16.20 13.79 3.66
C HIS A 173 15.58 13.84 5.05
N THR A 174 16.15 13.09 5.97
CA THR A 174 15.65 12.91 7.34
C THR A 174 16.82 12.94 8.31
N ASN A 175 16.76 13.78 9.34
CA ASN A 175 17.77 13.86 10.40
C ASN A 175 19.21 14.02 9.86
N GLY A 176 19.37 14.89 8.85
CA GLY A 176 20.67 15.19 8.23
C GLY A 176 21.20 14.13 7.26
N ARG A 177 20.40 13.13 6.87
CA ARG A 177 20.80 12.06 5.94
C ARG A 177 19.82 11.92 4.78
N TRP A 178 20.36 11.79 3.57
CA TRP A 178 19.60 11.37 2.39
C TRP A 178 19.34 9.85 2.40
N SER A 179 18.16 9.45 1.92
CA SER A 179 17.90 8.09 1.46
C SER A 179 18.68 7.81 0.16
N GLY A 180 18.74 6.53 -0.23
CA GLY A 180 18.99 6.19 -1.62
C GLY A 180 17.81 6.64 -2.50
N TRP A 181 18.05 6.78 -3.81
CA TRP A 181 17.00 7.03 -4.79
C TRP A 181 16.05 5.82 -4.88
N GLN A 182 14.75 6.10 -4.76
CA GLN A 182 13.64 5.17 -4.89
C GLN A 182 12.90 5.49 -6.19
N HIS A 183 12.41 4.46 -6.87
CA HIS A 183 11.54 4.67 -8.04
C HIS A 183 10.20 5.29 -7.60
N LEU A 184 9.62 6.10 -8.47
CA LEU A 184 8.32 6.72 -8.28
C LEU A 184 7.44 6.37 -9.48
N HIS A 185 6.48 5.46 -9.28
CA HIS A 185 5.75 4.85 -10.39
C HIS A 185 4.94 5.86 -11.20
N ALA A 186 5.11 5.84 -12.52
CA ALA A 186 4.23 6.55 -13.44
C ALA A 186 2.85 5.87 -13.45
N SER A 187 1.82 6.66 -13.17
CA SER A 187 0.46 6.18 -12.93
C SER A 187 -0.35 6.27 -14.22
N ASP A 188 -0.79 5.12 -14.74
CA ASP A 188 -1.58 5.06 -15.99
C ASP A 188 -3.02 5.59 -15.83
N ALA A 189 -3.44 5.92 -14.61
CA ALA A 189 -4.83 6.19 -14.26
C ALA A 189 -5.50 7.27 -15.14
N GLY A 190 -6.62 6.88 -15.75
CA GLY A 190 -7.28 7.60 -16.85
C GLY A 190 -8.17 8.79 -16.46
N GLU A 191 -7.69 9.69 -15.60
CA GLU A 191 -8.36 10.96 -15.29
C GLU A 191 -7.33 12.09 -15.15
N GLY A 192 -7.76 13.35 -15.40
CA GLY A 192 -6.95 14.54 -15.19
C GLY A 192 -5.62 14.57 -15.95
N SER A 193 -4.59 15.17 -15.36
CA SER A 193 -3.22 15.15 -15.86
C SER A 193 -2.55 13.80 -15.58
N ARG A 194 -1.60 13.45 -16.45
CA ARG A 194 -0.67 12.35 -16.19
C ARG A 194 0.19 12.69 -14.99
N GLY A 195 0.77 11.67 -14.39
CA GLY A 195 1.53 11.86 -13.17
C GLY A 195 2.03 10.56 -12.61
N THR A 196 2.58 10.64 -11.41
CA THR A 196 2.99 9.47 -10.64
C THR A 196 1.90 9.04 -9.66
N ASP A 197 2.08 7.86 -9.09
CA ASP A 197 1.38 7.46 -7.88
C ASP A 197 1.88 8.29 -6.66
N PRO A 198 1.07 8.42 -5.59
CA PRO A 198 1.33 9.36 -4.48
C PRO A 198 2.30 8.80 -3.43
N TYR A 199 3.57 9.21 -3.51
CA TYR A 199 4.56 8.89 -2.48
C TYR A 199 4.33 9.69 -1.20
N TYR A 200 3.88 9.03 -0.14
CA TYR A 200 3.75 9.65 1.17
C TYR A 200 4.98 9.38 2.05
N THR A 201 5.30 10.34 2.92
CA THR A 201 6.39 10.24 3.87
C THR A 201 6.07 10.85 5.23
N THR A 202 6.78 10.36 6.24
CA THR A 202 6.76 10.80 7.63
C THR A 202 8.17 11.19 8.04
N ASP A 203 8.30 12.11 8.99
CA ASP A 203 9.57 12.56 9.59
C ASP A 203 10.66 12.90 8.54
N THR A 204 10.25 13.58 7.47
CA THR A 204 11.11 14.02 6.35
C THR A 204 11.21 15.53 6.35
N ASP A 205 12.44 16.04 6.37
CA ASP A 205 12.78 17.46 6.41
C ASP A 205 12.70 18.08 5.01
N SER A 206 13.20 17.35 4.00
CA SER A 206 13.18 17.78 2.60
C SER A 206 13.24 16.58 1.64
N ILE A 207 12.98 16.83 0.35
CA ILE A 207 13.03 15.82 -0.70
C ILE A 207 13.88 16.31 -1.88
N GLN A 208 14.22 15.37 -2.76
CA GLN A 208 14.64 15.69 -4.12
C GLN A 208 14.02 14.69 -5.10
N VAL A 209 13.67 15.17 -6.29
CA VAL A 209 13.04 14.38 -7.36
C VAL A 209 13.89 14.48 -8.63
N ARG A 210 14.03 13.39 -9.37
CA ARG A 210 14.70 13.38 -10.68
C ARG A 210 13.92 12.59 -11.73
N VAL A 211 14.16 12.94 -12.98
CA VAL A 211 13.65 12.27 -14.18
C VAL A 211 14.84 11.64 -14.89
N LEU A 212 14.75 10.36 -15.22
CA LEU A 212 15.76 9.60 -15.92
C LEU A 212 15.29 9.22 -17.32
N GLY A 213 16.21 9.28 -18.28
CA GLY A 213 15.99 8.83 -19.66
C GLY A 213 16.42 9.84 -20.70
N ASP A 214 16.57 9.36 -21.93
CA ASP A 214 17.07 10.16 -23.06
C ASP A 214 15.95 11.00 -23.74
N GLY A 215 14.70 10.87 -23.28
CA GLY A 215 13.52 11.52 -23.85
C GLY A 215 13.30 12.98 -23.47
N GLY A 216 14.18 13.57 -22.64
CA GLY A 216 13.98 14.90 -22.07
C GLY A 216 13.12 14.89 -20.79
N SER A 217 12.81 16.07 -20.26
CA SER A 217 11.80 16.20 -19.19
C SER A 217 10.41 16.26 -19.83
N PRO A 218 9.36 15.67 -19.23
CA PRO A 218 7.98 15.89 -19.69
C PRO A 218 7.65 17.38 -19.77
N ALA A 219 6.83 17.81 -20.74
CA ALA A 219 6.29 19.16 -20.73
C ALA A 219 5.44 19.41 -19.48
N ASP A 220 5.59 20.63 -18.94
CA ASP A 220 4.91 21.13 -17.75
C ASP A 220 5.01 20.22 -16.51
N ALA A 221 6.06 19.39 -16.46
CA ALA A 221 6.38 18.55 -15.31
C ALA A 221 6.58 19.39 -14.05
N LYS A 222 5.87 19.02 -12.99
CA LYS A 222 5.92 19.68 -11.68
C LYS A 222 5.92 18.65 -10.55
N VAL A 223 6.76 18.87 -9.55
CA VAL A 223 6.65 18.19 -8.26
C VAL A 223 5.51 18.85 -7.50
N VAL A 224 4.49 18.07 -7.13
CA VAL A 224 3.40 18.50 -6.26
C VAL A 224 3.64 17.93 -4.88
N SER A 225 3.65 18.77 -3.86
CA SER A 225 3.74 18.38 -2.44
C SER A 225 2.51 18.84 -1.67
N VAL A 226 2.08 18.02 -0.70
CA VAL A 226 0.83 18.18 0.04
C VAL A 226 1.09 18.02 1.54
N ALA A 227 0.99 19.13 2.27
CA ALA A 227 1.18 19.18 3.71
C ALA A 227 -0.09 18.72 4.43
N SER A 228 -0.11 17.44 4.82
CA SER A 228 -1.36 16.74 5.11
C SER A 228 -1.80 16.79 6.58
N LYS A 229 -0.84 17.12 7.47
CA LYS A 229 -0.98 17.57 8.87
C LYS A 229 -1.84 16.68 9.79
N ARG A 230 -1.19 16.18 10.86
CA ARG A 230 -1.80 15.75 12.14
C ARG A 230 -3.09 16.51 12.49
N HIS A 231 -4.24 15.86 12.66
CA HIS A 231 -5.40 16.43 13.36
C HIS A 231 -5.52 15.81 14.76
N PRO A 232 -5.91 16.55 15.81
CA PRO A 232 -6.02 16.00 17.17
C PRO A 232 -6.98 14.82 17.30
N GLY A 233 -7.99 14.73 16.44
CA GLY A 233 -8.93 13.60 16.39
C GLY A 233 -8.43 12.37 15.63
N ASP A 234 -7.32 12.45 14.89
CA ASP A 234 -6.85 11.33 14.06
C ASP A 234 -6.57 10.08 14.91
N SER A 235 -6.01 10.22 16.12
CA SER A 235 -5.79 9.10 17.05
C SER A 235 -7.10 8.43 17.52
N GLU A 236 -8.18 9.19 17.65
CA GLU A 236 -9.50 8.68 18.07
C GLU A 236 -10.13 7.88 16.92
N LEU A 237 -10.17 8.45 15.71
CA LEU A 237 -10.62 7.80 14.48
C LEU A 237 -9.86 6.49 14.19
N VAL A 238 -8.56 6.49 14.52
CA VAL A 238 -7.63 5.36 14.39
C VAL A 238 -7.92 4.23 15.38
N ALA A 239 -8.37 4.58 16.58
CA ALA A 239 -8.79 3.62 17.61
C ALA A 239 -10.21 3.09 17.36
N GLU A 240 -11.12 3.94 16.87
CA GLU A 240 -12.48 3.55 16.46
C GLU A 240 -12.44 2.51 15.32
N ASN A 241 -11.56 2.70 14.33
CA ASN A 241 -11.37 1.78 13.20
C ASN A 241 -10.36 0.64 13.48
N ALA A 242 -10.06 0.31 14.74
CA ALA A 242 -9.11 -0.76 15.04
C ALA A 242 -9.64 -2.13 14.57
N PRO A 243 -8.83 -3.00 13.92
CA PRO A 243 -9.32 -4.29 13.43
C PRO A 243 -9.78 -5.17 14.60
N LYS A 244 -11.03 -5.63 14.54
CA LYS A 244 -11.56 -6.60 15.50
C LYS A 244 -10.80 -7.92 15.36
N SER A 245 -10.32 -8.46 16.48
CA SER A 245 -9.76 -9.81 16.51
C SER A 245 -10.79 -10.86 16.04
N SER A 246 -10.32 -11.97 15.48
CA SER A 246 -11.19 -13.09 15.06
C SER A 246 -12.11 -13.56 16.19
N GLU A 247 -11.62 -13.61 17.44
CA GLU A 247 -12.44 -13.96 18.61
C GLU A 247 -13.54 -12.94 18.96
N SER A 248 -13.37 -11.66 18.60
CA SER A 248 -14.42 -10.65 18.80
C SER A 248 -15.53 -10.77 17.75
N VAL A 249 -15.16 -11.07 16.50
CA VAL A 249 -16.13 -11.30 15.40
C VAL A 249 -16.97 -12.55 15.67
N ASP A 250 -16.35 -13.65 16.13
CA ASP A 250 -17.07 -14.87 16.51
C ASP A 250 -18.13 -14.61 17.62
N ARG A 251 -17.85 -13.70 18.56
CA ARG A 251 -18.82 -13.32 19.62
C ARG A 251 -19.96 -12.46 19.07
N GLU A 252 -19.68 -11.50 18.19
CA GLU A 252 -20.67 -10.57 17.63
C GLU A 252 -21.64 -11.28 16.65
N VAL A 253 -21.12 -12.22 15.85
CA VAL A 253 -21.93 -13.12 14.98
C VAL A 253 -22.78 -14.07 15.81
N SER A 254 -22.22 -14.67 16.87
CA SER A 254 -22.97 -15.57 17.77
C SER A 254 -24.13 -14.87 18.49
N GLN A 255 -23.95 -13.59 18.86
CA GLN A 255 -25.00 -12.77 19.48
C GLN A 255 -26.10 -12.39 18.48
N HIS A 256 -25.76 -12.06 17.23
CA HIS A 256 -26.76 -11.83 16.18
C HIS A 256 -27.57 -13.08 15.85
N ALA A 257 -26.94 -14.26 15.78
CA ALA A 257 -27.64 -15.53 15.57
C ALA A 257 -28.62 -15.86 16.71
N HIS A 258 -28.23 -15.63 17.97
CA HIS A 258 -29.10 -15.84 19.14
C HIS A 258 -30.33 -14.92 19.19
N SER A 259 -30.37 -13.84 18.42
CA SER A 259 -31.51 -12.91 18.38
C SER A 259 -32.63 -13.34 17.41
N ILE A 260 -32.43 -14.43 16.65
CA ILE A 260 -33.39 -14.91 15.65
C ILE A 260 -34.28 -16.06 16.20
N ASP A 261 -33.77 -16.86 17.14
CA ASP A 261 -34.51 -17.95 17.76
C ASP A 261 -35.32 -17.50 18.99
N HIS A 262 -36.48 -16.87 18.77
CA HIS A 262 -37.59 -16.88 19.74
C HIS A 262 -38.99 -16.66 19.11
N ALA A 263 -39.24 -17.25 17.94
CA ALA A 263 -40.61 -17.45 17.44
C ALA A 263 -41.16 -18.78 17.96
N SER A 264 -41.88 -18.74 19.09
CA SER A 264 -42.41 -19.93 19.77
C SER A 264 -43.26 -20.84 18.86
N VAL A 265 -42.71 -21.97 18.43
CA VAL A 265 -43.46 -23.04 17.77
C VAL A 265 -44.24 -23.82 18.84
N PRO A 266 -45.58 -23.88 18.79
CA PRO A 266 -46.36 -24.63 19.76
C PRO A 266 -46.19 -26.15 19.55
N PRO A 267 -46.13 -26.97 20.63
CA PRO A 267 -45.95 -28.41 20.49
C PRO A 267 -47.23 -29.10 20.01
N CYS A 268 -47.26 -29.54 18.75
CA CYS A 268 -48.32 -30.40 18.23
C CYS A 268 -48.20 -31.83 18.77
N THR A 269 -49.12 -32.22 19.66
CA THR A 269 -49.24 -33.60 20.13
C THR A 269 -49.87 -34.50 19.05
N ARG A 270 -49.24 -35.65 18.84
CA ARG A 270 -49.52 -36.57 17.73
C ARG A 270 -50.73 -37.49 18.01
N THR A 271 -51.88 -37.19 17.39
CA THR A 271 -52.87 -38.17 16.86
C THR A 271 -53.99 -37.47 16.08
N GLY A 272 -54.25 -37.89 14.85
CA GLY A 272 -55.36 -37.40 14.02
C GLY A 272 -54.87 -36.73 12.74
N GLY A 273 -55.24 -37.30 11.57
CA GLY A 273 -54.81 -36.78 10.28
C GLY A 273 -55.56 -35.51 9.89
N CYS A 274 -54.83 -34.48 9.47
CA CYS A 274 -55.36 -33.29 8.81
C CYS A 274 -54.63 -33.09 7.48
N THR A 275 -55.35 -33.18 6.36
CA THR A 275 -54.86 -32.79 5.04
C THR A 275 -54.74 -31.27 4.99
N CYS A 276 -53.55 -30.73 5.27
CA CYS A 276 -53.29 -29.29 5.19
C CYS A 276 -52.76 -28.93 3.78
N PRO A 277 -53.45 -28.07 3.00
CA PRO A 277 -52.96 -27.65 1.68
C PRO A 277 -51.66 -26.84 1.70
N LEU A 278 -51.16 -26.48 2.88
CA LEU A 278 -49.95 -25.67 3.09
C LEU A 278 -48.67 -26.50 3.22
N CYS A 279 -48.75 -27.83 3.32
CA CYS A 279 -47.56 -28.71 3.42
C CYS A 279 -46.74 -28.79 2.12
N ALA A 280 -47.19 -28.18 1.02
CA ALA A 280 -46.46 -28.07 -0.25
C ALA A 280 -45.57 -26.81 -0.35
N ALA A 281 -45.51 -25.99 0.71
CA ALA A 281 -44.76 -24.72 0.72
C ALA A 281 -43.56 -24.71 1.70
N SER A 282 -42.92 -25.87 1.90
CA SER A 282 -41.51 -25.93 2.31
C SER A 282 -40.63 -26.26 1.11
N ALA A 283 -40.78 -25.49 0.04
CA ALA A 283 -39.62 -25.19 -0.80
C ALA A 283 -38.62 -24.51 0.13
N ALA A 284 -37.52 -25.19 0.44
CA ALA A 284 -36.52 -24.67 1.36
C ALA A 284 -36.08 -23.28 0.86
N ASN A 285 -36.35 -22.25 1.66
CA ASN A 285 -35.62 -21.00 1.54
C ASN A 285 -34.16 -21.35 1.77
N VAL A 286 -33.42 -21.59 0.68
CA VAL A 286 -31.97 -21.50 0.69
C VAL A 286 -31.70 -20.05 1.05
N ALA A 287 -31.48 -19.80 2.34
CA ALA A 287 -31.00 -18.53 2.81
C ALA A 287 -29.72 -18.27 2.01
N LYS A 288 -29.77 -17.28 1.11
CA LYS A 288 -28.56 -16.83 0.42
C LYS A 288 -27.61 -16.45 1.54
N ASN A 289 -26.53 -17.22 1.72
CA ASN A 289 -25.56 -16.97 2.76
C ASN A 289 -24.91 -15.62 2.44
N SER A 290 -25.40 -14.56 3.06
CA SER A 290 -25.01 -13.20 2.73
C SER A 290 -23.63 -12.99 3.31
N VAL A 291 -22.62 -12.92 2.45
CA VAL A 291 -21.24 -12.64 2.84
C VAL A 291 -21.25 -11.35 3.66
N VAL A 292 -20.74 -11.42 4.88
CA VAL A 292 -20.74 -10.31 5.83
C VAL A 292 -19.91 -9.18 5.25
N GLN A 293 -20.33 -7.93 5.47
CA GLN A 293 -19.51 -6.78 5.12
C GLN A 293 -18.45 -6.58 6.22
N PRO A 294 -17.15 -6.57 5.91
CA PRO A 294 -16.13 -6.22 6.89
C PRO A 294 -16.25 -4.75 7.32
N GLU A 295 -15.73 -4.43 8.49
CA GLU A 295 -15.80 -3.07 9.04
C GLU A 295 -14.93 -2.11 8.21
N VAL A 296 -15.53 -1.01 7.73
CA VAL A 296 -14.85 0.00 6.90
C VAL A 296 -15.10 1.38 7.49
N ALA A 297 -14.03 2.12 7.80
CA ALA A 297 -14.15 3.53 8.11
C ALA A 297 -14.65 4.31 6.89
N THR A 298 -15.80 4.95 7.07
CA THR A 298 -16.38 5.87 6.07
C THR A 298 -15.44 7.03 5.76
N ARG A 299 -15.67 7.71 4.63
CA ARG A 299 -15.00 8.97 4.27
C ARG A 299 -14.98 10.02 5.40
N LYS A 300 -16.11 10.17 6.10
CA LYS A 300 -16.21 11.06 7.27
C LYS A 300 -15.26 10.64 8.40
N ALA A 301 -15.05 9.34 8.60
CA ALA A 301 -14.23 8.76 9.67
C ALA A 301 -12.71 8.83 9.41
N TRP A 302 -12.25 9.34 8.27
CA TRP A 302 -10.85 9.78 8.08
C TRP A 302 -10.71 11.28 7.77
N GLY A 303 -11.83 12.02 7.78
CA GLY A 303 -11.86 13.45 7.50
C GLY A 303 -11.71 13.78 6.01
N ALA A 304 -12.24 12.94 5.11
CA ALA A 304 -12.28 13.23 3.69
C ALA A 304 -12.93 14.61 3.41
N SER A 305 -12.31 15.41 2.54
CA SER A 305 -12.88 16.70 2.17
C SER A 305 -13.82 16.56 0.98
N GLU A 306 -15.11 16.41 1.30
CA GLU A 306 -16.19 16.43 0.29
C GLU A 306 -16.31 17.79 -0.42
N LYS A 307 -15.61 18.83 0.05
CA LYS A 307 -15.54 20.14 -0.62
C LYS A 307 -14.57 20.16 -1.80
N LEU A 308 -13.55 19.30 -1.77
CA LEU A 308 -12.58 19.18 -2.86
C LEU A 308 -13.15 18.36 -4.04
N VAL A 309 -14.12 17.47 -3.78
CA VAL A 309 -14.69 16.57 -4.79
C VAL A 309 -15.28 17.37 -5.97
N ARG A 310 -14.73 17.18 -7.17
CA ARG A 310 -15.04 18.03 -8.34
C ARG A 310 -16.30 17.59 -9.08
N ASN A 311 -16.59 16.29 -9.09
CA ASN A 311 -17.71 15.69 -9.83
C ASN A 311 -18.43 14.63 -8.99
N SER A 312 -19.73 14.46 -9.24
CA SER A 312 -20.51 13.35 -8.69
C SER A 312 -19.96 11.99 -9.18
N PRO A 313 -19.98 10.94 -8.35
CA PRO A 313 -19.41 9.66 -8.70
C PRO A 313 -20.23 8.91 -9.76
N THR A 314 -19.55 8.42 -10.79
CA THR A 314 -20.11 7.50 -11.79
C THR A 314 -20.28 6.11 -11.17
N ILE A 315 -21.44 5.50 -11.37
CA ILE A 315 -21.78 4.15 -10.89
C ILE A 315 -21.95 3.24 -12.12
N ALA A 316 -21.22 2.14 -12.17
CA ALA A 316 -21.38 1.07 -13.16
C ALA A 316 -22.49 0.08 -12.74
N ASP A 317 -22.88 -0.83 -13.64
CA ASP A 317 -23.93 -1.81 -13.38
C ASP A 317 -23.53 -2.85 -12.30
N SER A 318 -22.26 -3.27 -12.29
CA SER A 318 -21.71 -4.28 -11.37
C SER A 318 -20.19 -4.14 -11.21
N VAL A 319 -19.60 -4.94 -10.32
CA VAL A 319 -18.15 -5.16 -10.24
C VAL A 319 -17.84 -6.59 -10.67
N SER A 320 -17.02 -6.73 -11.71
CA SER A 320 -16.60 -8.00 -12.30
C SER A 320 -15.24 -8.49 -11.80
N ALA A 321 -14.34 -7.59 -11.34
CA ALA A 321 -13.02 -7.92 -10.81
C ALA A 321 -12.54 -6.93 -9.74
N ALA A 322 -11.56 -7.33 -8.92
CA ALA A 322 -10.80 -6.44 -8.06
C ALA A 322 -9.38 -6.24 -8.61
N VAL A 323 -8.91 -4.99 -8.61
CA VAL A 323 -7.53 -4.63 -8.98
C VAL A 323 -6.82 -4.16 -7.71
N ILE A 324 -5.76 -4.87 -7.33
CA ILE A 324 -4.97 -4.60 -6.13
C ILE A 324 -3.77 -3.73 -6.48
N HIS A 325 -3.60 -2.70 -5.68
CA HIS A 325 -2.56 -1.68 -5.77
C HIS A 325 -1.76 -1.59 -4.47
N HIS A 326 -0.63 -0.90 -4.55
CA HIS A 326 0.00 -0.24 -3.42
C HIS A 326 0.13 1.28 -3.72
N THR A 327 0.69 2.06 -2.79
CA THR A 327 0.88 3.51 -2.98
C THR A 327 2.34 3.96 -2.93
N ASP A 328 3.30 3.04 -2.93
CA ASP A 328 4.77 3.29 -2.97
C ASP A 328 5.38 4.13 -1.84
N GLY A 329 4.58 4.67 -0.94
CA GLY A 329 5.06 5.44 0.22
C GLY A 329 5.78 4.58 1.26
N ASN A 330 6.38 5.24 2.25
CA ASN A 330 7.15 4.54 3.27
C ASN A 330 6.30 3.55 4.10
N ASN A 331 6.95 2.55 4.70
CA ASN A 331 6.28 1.59 5.59
C ASN A 331 6.41 1.91 7.08
N ASP A 332 6.94 3.08 7.45
CA ASP A 332 7.33 3.41 8.82
C ASP A 332 6.31 4.31 9.55
N TYR A 333 5.33 4.86 8.83
CA TYR A 333 4.20 5.65 9.36
C TYR A 333 3.52 5.06 10.61
N ALA A 334 3.09 5.91 11.55
CA ALA A 334 2.32 5.50 12.72
C ALA A 334 0.84 5.25 12.35
N ALA A 335 0.07 4.60 13.23
CA ALA A 335 -1.34 4.34 12.95
C ALA A 335 -2.15 5.63 12.84
N GLU A 336 -1.72 6.65 13.59
CA GLU A 336 -2.22 8.03 13.71
C GLU A 336 -1.90 8.90 12.49
N ASP A 337 -0.93 8.51 11.65
CA ASP A 337 -0.64 9.20 10.39
C ASP A 337 -1.68 8.88 9.30
N VAL A 338 -2.36 7.74 9.39
CA VAL A 338 -3.18 7.20 8.28
C VAL A 338 -4.27 8.17 7.82
N PRO A 339 -5.13 8.76 8.68
CA PRO A 339 -6.14 9.71 8.22
C PRO A 339 -5.53 10.93 7.50
N ALA A 340 -4.38 11.44 7.98
CA ALA A 340 -3.67 12.52 7.33
C ALA A 340 -3.07 12.09 5.98
N ILE A 341 -2.46 10.90 5.86
CA ILE A 341 -2.00 10.33 4.59
C ILE A 341 -3.17 10.22 3.59
N LEU A 342 -4.34 9.73 4.01
CA LEU A 342 -5.53 9.62 3.16
C LEU A 342 -6.01 10.98 2.63
N ARG A 343 -6.09 12.01 3.51
CA ARG A 343 -6.39 13.40 3.11
C ARG A 343 -5.34 13.96 2.14
N GLY A 344 -4.07 13.66 2.37
CA GLY A 344 -2.97 14.04 1.48
C GLY A 344 -3.08 13.43 0.08
N ILE A 345 -3.35 12.13 0.00
CA ILE A 345 -3.57 11.40 -1.25
C ILE A 345 -4.80 11.95 -1.99
N GLN A 346 -5.89 12.25 -1.26
CA GLN A 346 -7.07 12.89 -1.83
C GLN A 346 -6.73 14.26 -2.45
N SER A 347 -6.06 15.15 -1.71
CA SER A 347 -5.66 16.47 -2.21
C SER A 347 -4.65 16.40 -3.36
N PHE A 348 -3.72 15.44 -3.35
CA PHE A 348 -2.80 15.22 -4.48
C PHE A 348 -3.56 14.82 -5.75
N HIS A 349 -4.46 13.85 -5.66
CA HIS A 349 -5.27 13.43 -6.80
C HIS A 349 -6.16 14.57 -7.32
N ILE A 350 -6.87 15.29 -6.45
CA ILE A 350 -7.83 16.31 -6.86
C ILE A 350 -7.15 17.59 -7.37
N THR A 351 -6.24 18.14 -6.57
CA THR A 351 -5.63 19.46 -6.83
C THR A 351 -4.38 19.33 -7.67
N GLY A 352 -3.51 18.36 -7.38
CA GLY A 352 -2.27 18.12 -8.12
C GLY A 352 -2.46 17.48 -9.48
N ARG A 353 -3.28 16.42 -9.56
CA ARG A 353 -3.57 15.68 -10.80
C ARG A 353 -4.89 16.05 -11.47
N GLY A 354 -5.74 16.84 -10.83
CA GLY A 354 -6.99 17.32 -11.43
C GLY A 354 -8.18 16.36 -11.37
N TRP A 355 -8.10 15.27 -10.60
CA TRP A 355 -9.13 14.23 -10.52
C TRP A 355 -10.39 14.67 -9.77
N SER A 356 -11.49 13.96 -10.00
CA SER A 356 -12.76 14.22 -9.31
C SER A 356 -12.70 13.93 -7.82
N ASP A 357 -11.90 12.95 -7.41
CA ASP A 357 -11.71 12.50 -6.02
C ASP A 357 -10.48 11.58 -5.95
N ILE A 358 -10.18 11.00 -4.78
CA ILE A 358 -9.22 9.88 -4.64
C ILE A 358 -9.57 8.72 -5.60
N GLY A 359 -8.59 8.22 -6.35
CA GLY A 359 -8.85 7.28 -7.46
C GLY A 359 -9.20 5.84 -7.06
N TYR A 360 -8.73 5.38 -5.89
CA TYR A 360 -9.02 4.04 -5.38
C TYR A 360 -10.39 3.99 -4.70
N ASN A 361 -11.12 2.88 -4.84
CA ASN A 361 -12.40 2.68 -4.14
C ASN A 361 -12.22 2.37 -2.65
N MET A 362 -11.10 1.74 -2.30
CA MET A 362 -10.74 1.31 -0.95
C MET A 362 -9.26 1.55 -0.72
N LEU A 363 -8.89 1.95 0.50
CA LEU A 363 -7.51 1.94 0.95
C LEU A 363 -7.37 1.05 2.19
N VAL A 364 -6.25 0.35 2.30
CA VAL A 364 -5.95 -0.55 3.42
C VAL A 364 -4.59 -0.19 3.99
N ASP A 365 -4.44 -0.12 5.30
CA ASP A 365 -3.14 0.15 5.92
C ASP A 365 -2.43 -1.12 6.42
N LYS A 366 -1.13 -0.98 6.76
CA LYS A 366 -0.32 -2.05 7.36
C LYS A 366 -0.82 -2.54 8.73
N TYR A 367 -1.83 -1.89 9.31
CA TYR A 367 -2.49 -2.29 10.54
C TYR A 367 -3.69 -3.22 10.30
N GLY A 368 -4.15 -3.36 9.05
CA GLY A 368 -5.26 -4.22 8.66
C GLY A 368 -6.61 -3.50 8.66
N ARG A 369 -6.61 -2.15 8.60
CA ARG A 369 -7.83 -1.34 8.64
C ARG A 369 -8.28 -0.95 7.25
N LEU A 370 -9.59 -0.98 7.03
CA LEU A 370 -10.22 -0.62 5.76
C LEU A 370 -10.75 0.82 5.81
N TRP A 371 -10.51 1.56 4.73
CA TRP A 371 -10.87 2.98 4.60
C TRP A 371 -11.58 3.22 3.26
N GLU A 372 -12.80 3.75 3.31
CA GLU A 372 -13.56 4.09 2.10
C GLU A 372 -12.84 5.17 1.30
N GLY A 373 -12.41 4.84 0.08
CA GLY A 373 -11.77 5.77 -0.84
C GLY A 373 -12.80 6.60 -1.59
N ARG A 374 -12.93 6.38 -2.89
CA ARG A 374 -13.75 7.18 -3.80
C ARG A 374 -15.21 7.30 -3.36
N ALA A 375 -15.73 8.54 -3.37
CA ALA A 375 -17.10 8.86 -2.97
C ALA A 375 -18.16 8.04 -3.73
N GLY A 376 -19.28 7.77 -3.06
CA GLY A 376 -20.45 7.10 -3.66
C GLY A 376 -21.03 5.95 -2.82
N GLY A 377 -20.23 5.38 -1.91
CA GLY A 377 -20.64 4.33 -0.97
C GLY A 377 -20.10 2.96 -1.35
N VAL A 378 -19.36 2.34 -0.42
CA VAL A 378 -18.68 1.03 -0.59
C VAL A 378 -19.52 -0.12 -1.19
N LYS A 379 -20.85 -0.10 -1.07
CA LYS A 379 -21.74 -1.11 -1.66
C LYS A 379 -21.91 -0.97 -3.18
N LYS A 380 -21.89 0.25 -3.73
CA LYS A 380 -22.14 0.50 -5.16
C LYS A 380 -20.92 0.18 -6.02
N ALA A 381 -21.11 -0.09 -7.30
CA ALA A 381 -20.01 -0.21 -8.28
C ALA A 381 -19.52 1.19 -8.70
N VAL A 382 -18.93 1.93 -7.75
CA VAL A 382 -18.31 3.24 -8.03
C VAL A 382 -17.15 3.04 -9.01
N VAL A 383 -17.17 3.69 -10.16
CA VAL A 383 -16.08 3.65 -11.15
C VAL A 383 -14.85 4.31 -10.54
N GLY A 384 -13.70 3.66 -10.59
CA GLY A 384 -12.43 4.16 -10.06
C GLY A 384 -11.69 5.15 -10.98
N ALA A 385 -10.52 5.58 -10.53
CA ALA A 385 -9.51 6.27 -11.34
C ALA A 385 -8.12 5.71 -10.96
N HIS A 386 -7.94 4.40 -11.06
CA HIS A 386 -6.75 3.67 -10.59
C HIS A 386 -6.09 2.80 -11.67
N ALA A 387 -6.79 2.43 -12.74
CA ALA A 387 -6.24 1.68 -13.86
C ALA A 387 -6.94 2.11 -15.16
N ALA A 388 -6.23 2.79 -16.07
CA ALA A 388 -6.84 3.19 -17.35
C ALA A 388 -7.32 1.98 -18.15
N GLY A 389 -8.43 2.15 -18.89
CA GLY A 389 -9.12 1.05 -19.58
C GLY A 389 -9.95 0.13 -18.66
N TYR A 390 -9.54 -0.04 -17.39
CA TYR A 390 -10.10 -1.04 -16.47
C TYR A 390 -10.91 -0.45 -15.30
N ASN A 391 -10.96 0.87 -15.13
CA ASN A 391 -11.72 1.58 -14.07
C ASN A 391 -13.23 1.22 -14.00
N THR A 392 -13.87 0.96 -15.15
CA THR A 392 -15.30 0.64 -15.21
C THR A 392 -15.51 -0.85 -15.02
N GLY A 393 -16.31 -1.24 -14.02
CA GLY A 393 -16.58 -2.65 -13.71
C GLY A 393 -15.52 -3.31 -12.84
N SER A 394 -14.54 -2.56 -12.31
CA SER A 394 -13.59 -3.07 -11.31
C SER A 394 -13.73 -2.37 -9.96
N PHE A 395 -13.10 -2.95 -8.95
CA PHE A 395 -12.94 -2.37 -7.61
C PHE A 395 -11.45 -2.24 -7.29
N GLY A 396 -10.94 -1.01 -7.33
CA GLY A 396 -9.55 -0.70 -7.01
C GLY A 396 -9.32 -0.57 -5.51
N ILE A 397 -8.41 -1.37 -4.99
CA ILE A 397 -7.98 -1.34 -3.59
C ILE A 397 -6.50 -0.99 -3.58
N SER A 398 -6.08 0.00 -2.79
CA SER A 398 -4.66 0.30 -2.61
C SER A 398 -4.19 0.10 -1.18
N VAL A 399 -3.12 -0.67 -1.00
CA VAL A 399 -2.50 -0.89 0.30
C VAL A 399 -1.41 0.16 0.53
N LEU A 400 -1.51 0.90 1.64
CA LEU A 400 -0.55 1.94 2.01
C LEU A 400 0.83 1.32 2.28
N GLY A 401 1.79 1.58 1.39
CA GLY A 401 3.20 1.19 1.52
C GLY A 401 3.90 0.81 0.21
N ASP A 402 5.22 0.66 0.27
CA ASP A 402 6.05 -0.05 -0.71
C ASP A 402 6.04 -1.57 -0.38
N TYR A 403 5.72 -2.39 -1.37
CA TYR A 403 5.71 -3.86 -1.23
C TYR A 403 6.45 -4.57 -2.37
N ASP A 404 7.41 -3.89 -3.00
CA ASP A 404 8.29 -4.47 -4.02
C ASP A 404 9.04 -5.68 -3.46
N LYS A 405 9.64 -5.53 -2.27
CA LYS A 405 10.59 -6.52 -1.72
C LYS A 405 10.00 -7.37 -0.60
N LYS A 406 8.90 -6.95 0.02
CA LYS A 406 8.26 -7.60 1.16
C LYS A 406 6.76 -7.58 0.96
N ALA A 407 6.09 -8.67 1.31
CA ALA A 407 4.63 -8.70 1.35
C ALA A 407 4.09 -7.77 2.47
N PRO A 408 2.85 -7.27 2.33
CA PRO A 408 2.11 -6.71 3.46
C PRO A 408 2.04 -7.66 4.67
N PRO A 409 1.90 -7.14 5.89
CA PRO A 409 1.64 -7.96 7.07
C PRO A 409 0.39 -8.84 6.89
N GLN A 410 0.35 -10.02 7.50
CA GLN A 410 -0.73 -10.99 7.28
C GLN A 410 -2.13 -10.38 7.50
N ARG A 411 -2.34 -9.65 8.61
CA ARG A 411 -3.59 -8.90 8.89
C ARG A 411 -4.06 -7.95 7.77
N THR A 412 -3.13 -7.43 6.97
CA THR A 412 -3.43 -6.57 5.82
C THR A 412 -3.78 -7.40 4.58
N LEU A 413 -3.15 -8.56 4.39
CA LEU A 413 -3.55 -9.54 3.37
C LEU A 413 -4.95 -10.09 3.67
N ASP A 414 -5.24 -10.38 4.94
CA ASP A 414 -6.52 -10.85 5.43
C ASP A 414 -7.60 -9.78 5.15
N ALA A 415 -7.41 -8.54 5.61
CA ALA A 415 -8.34 -7.44 5.34
C ALA A 415 -8.61 -7.20 3.84
N VAL A 416 -7.58 -7.32 2.99
CA VAL A 416 -7.73 -7.27 1.52
C VAL A 416 -8.59 -8.45 1.01
N ALA A 417 -8.33 -9.68 1.48
CA ALA A 417 -9.10 -10.85 1.08
C ALA A 417 -10.58 -10.75 1.52
N GLU A 418 -10.85 -10.31 2.75
CA GLU A 418 -12.20 -10.11 3.27
C GLU A 418 -12.98 -9.06 2.45
N VAL A 419 -12.40 -7.88 2.22
CA VAL A 419 -13.10 -6.79 1.50
C VAL A 419 -13.30 -7.13 0.02
N VAL A 420 -12.37 -7.83 -0.62
CA VAL A 420 -12.53 -8.32 -2.00
C VAL A 420 -13.59 -9.42 -2.08
N GLY A 421 -13.50 -10.43 -1.21
CA GLY A 421 -14.45 -11.55 -1.17
C GLY A 421 -15.87 -11.04 -0.96
N TRP A 422 -16.07 -10.17 0.02
CA TRP A 422 -17.33 -9.44 0.21
C TRP A 422 -17.76 -8.68 -1.04
N LYS A 423 -16.89 -7.81 -1.59
CA LYS A 423 -17.27 -6.90 -2.68
C LYS A 423 -17.69 -7.65 -3.95
N LEU A 424 -16.95 -8.69 -4.33
CA LEU A 424 -17.24 -9.53 -5.48
C LEU A 424 -18.53 -10.34 -5.30
N SER A 425 -18.84 -10.74 -4.05
CA SER A 425 -20.09 -11.47 -3.74
C SER A 425 -21.35 -10.66 -4.05
N LEU A 426 -21.29 -9.32 -3.94
CA LEU A 426 -22.42 -8.42 -4.26
C LEU A 426 -22.85 -8.53 -5.74
N SER A 427 -21.93 -8.93 -6.62
CA SER A 427 -22.17 -9.15 -8.05
C SER A 427 -22.18 -10.64 -8.44
N GLY A 428 -22.11 -11.56 -7.46
CA GLY A 428 -22.08 -13.00 -7.69
C GLY A 428 -20.76 -13.53 -8.28
N VAL A 429 -19.69 -12.73 -8.26
CA VAL A 429 -18.38 -13.11 -8.81
C VAL A 429 -17.63 -13.95 -7.77
N LYS A 430 -17.15 -15.12 -8.20
CA LYS A 430 -16.31 -15.99 -7.39
C LYS A 430 -14.89 -15.42 -7.30
N ALA A 431 -14.38 -15.19 -6.08
CA ALA A 431 -13.10 -14.52 -5.84
C ALA A 431 -11.87 -15.27 -6.40
N GLY A 432 -11.80 -16.59 -6.24
CA GLY A 432 -10.78 -17.45 -6.85
C GLY A 432 -11.04 -17.79 -8.33
N GLY A 433 -12.10 -17.24 -8.92
CA GLY A 433 -12.55 -17.52 -10.28
C GLY A 433 -11.80 -16.75 -11.37
N SER A 434 -12.26 -16.97 -12.60
CA SER A 434 -11.98 -16.10 -13.75
C SER A 434 -13.22 -15.28 -14.10
N THR A 435 -13.02 -14.16 -14.79
CA THR A 435 -14.04 -13.17 -15.17
C THR A 435 -13.65 -12.49 -16.48
N SER A 436 -14.62 -11.82 -17.10
CA SER A 436 -14.36 -10.88 -18.19
C SER A 436 -14.39 -9.45 -17.66
N LEU A 437 -13.38 -8.64 -18.02
CA LEU A 437 -13.35 -7.20 -17.76
C LEU A 437 -12.73 -6.49 -18.97
N ALA A 438 -13.32 -5.37 -19.39
CA ALA A 438 -12.93 -4.64 -20.61
C ALA A 438 -12.92 -5.47 -21.92
N GLY A 439 -13.48 -6.69 -21.90
CA GLY A 439 -13.47 -7.63 -23.03
C GLY A 439 -12.34 -8.68 -22.97
N GLU A 440 -11.50 -8.65 -21.93
CA GLU A 440 -10.42 -9.61 -21.72
C GLU A 440 -10.75 -10.62 -20.59
N GLU A 441 -10.32 -11.87 -20.75
CA GLU A 441 -10.49 -12.94 -19.76
C GLU A 441 -9.32 -12.95 -18.77
N MET A 442 -9.64 -12.87 -17.48
CA MET A 442 -8.65 -12.69 -16.42
C MET A 442 -9.10 -13.33 -15.10
N LYS A 443 -8.27 -13.28 -14.06
CA LYS A 443 -8.69 -13.66 -12.70
C LYS A 443 -9.61 -12.60 -12.10
N ALA A 444 -10.56 -13.02 -11.26
CA ALA A 444 -11.43 -12.08 -10.54
C ALA A 444 -10.68 -11.18 -9.54
N ILE A 445 -9.46 -11.58 -9.15
CA ILE A 445 -8.51 -10.76 -8.38
C ILE A 445 -7.19 -10.70 -9.15
N VAL A 446 -6.77 -9.49 -9.48
CA VAL A 446 -5.53 -9.16 -10.20
C VAL A 446 -4.80 -7.99 -9.53
N GLY A 447 -3.57 -7.75 -9.95
CA GLY A 447 -2.78 -6.57 -9.60
C GLY A 447 -2.81 -5.55 -10.73
N HIS A 448 -2.41 -4.33 -10.45
CA HIS A 448 -2.31 -3.29 -11.48
C HIS A 448 -1.43 -3.72 -12.65
N ARG A 449 -0.29 -4.37 -12.39
CA ARG A 449 0.61 -4.95 -13.40
C ARG A 449 -0.03 -5.97 -14.37
N ASP A 450 -1.19 -6.55 -14.03
CA ASP A 450 -1.90 -7.50 -14.90
C ASP A 450 -2.77 -6.76 -15.95
N VAL A 451 -3.02 -5.46 -15.74
CA VAL A 451 -3.91 -4.63 -16.57
C VAL A 451 -3.26 -3.32 -17.06
N GLY A 452 -2.05 -3.01 -16.58
CA GLY A 452 -1.32 -1.77 -16.83
C GLY A 452 0.19 -1.99 -16.92
N GLN A 453 0.92 -0.99 -17.44
CA GLN A 453 2.38 -1.06 -17.59
C GLN A 453 3.09 -0.50 -16.35
N THR A 454 3.07 -1.26 -15.27
CA THR A 454 3.60 -0.89 -13.94
C THR A 454 4.12 -2.12 -13.20
N SER A 455 4.95 -1.95 -12.16
CA SER A 455 5.22 -3.04 -11.19
C SER A 455 4.27 -3.02 -10.00
N CYS A 456 3.37 -2.05 -9.85
CA CYS A 456 2.31 -2.06 -8.84
C CYS A 456 1.54 -3.41 -8.88
N PRO A 457 1.34 -4.12 -7.74
CA PRO A 457 1.50 -3.68 -6.35
C PRO A 457 2.82 -4.11 -5.67
N GLY A 458 3.89 -4.31 -6.44
CA GLY A 458 5.20 -4.80 -5.98
C GLY A 458 5.31 -6.33 -5.91
N ASP A 459 6.52 -6.88 -6.16
CA ASP A 459 6.73 -8.33 -6.29
C ASP A 459 6.43 -9.10 -4.99
N GLY A 460 6.79 -8.51 -3.84
CA GLY A 460 6.52 -9.07 -2.51
C GLY A 460 5.04 -9.25 -2.22
N PHE A 461 4.19 -8.31 -2.66
CA PHE A 461 2.74 -8.42 -2.53
C PHE A 461 2.13 -9.33 -3.61
N TYR A 462 2.55 -9.18 -4.87
CA TYR A 462 2.05 -9.98 -5.99
C TYR A 462 2.24 -11.49 -5.76
N ALA A 463 3.36 -11.89 -5.13
CA ALA A 463 3.63 -13.27 -4.71
C ALA A 463 2.61 -13.87 -3.71
N LYS A 464 1.67 -13.07 -3.17
CA LYS A 464 0.61 -13.51 -2.26
C LYS A 464 -0.76 -13.67 -2.92
N PHE A 465 -0.90 -13.38 -4.21
CA PHE A 465 -2.21 -13.36 -4.85
C PHE A 465 -2.97 -14.69 -4.84
N ASP A 466 -2.30 -15.83 -4.94
CA ASP A 466 -3.00 -17.11 -4.84
C ASP A 466 -3.54 -17.37 -3.43
N SER A 467 -2.80 -16.97 -2.38
CA SER A 467 -3.32 -17.00 -1.00
C SER A 467 -4.47 -16.01 -0.77
N ILE A 468 -4.45 -14.83 -1.39
CA ILE A 468 -5.55 -13.85 -1.30
C ILE A 468 -6.80 -14.37 -2.02
N ARG A 469 -6.64 -14.95 -3.21
CA ARG A 469 -7.73 -15.60 -3.97
C ARG A 469 -8.39 -16.71 -3.16
N GLN A 470 -7.58 -17.57 -2.51
CA GLN A 470 -8.09 -18.63 -1.64
C GLN A 470 -8.82 -18.07 -0.41
N ALA A 471 -8.19 -17.15 0.33
CA ALA A 471 -8.80 -16.54 1.52
C ALA A 471 -10.11 -15.77 1.20
N ALA A 472 -10.18 -15.11 0.05
CA ALA A 472 -11.38 -14.42 -0.40
C ALA A 472 -12.50 -15.41 -0.82
N ASP A 473 -12.17 -16.55 -1.43
CA ASP A 473 -13.09 -17.66 -1.70
C ASP A 473 -13.63 -18.28 -0.38
N ASP A 474 -12.76 -18.46 0.61
CA ASP A 474 -13.13 -18.99 1.92
C ASP A 474 -14.06 -18.02 2.67
N TYR A 475 -13.76 -16.71 2.63
CA TYR A 475 -14.63 -15.65 3.15
C TYR A 475 -16.00 -15.63 2.45
N GLN A 476 -16.04 -15.76 1.12
CA GLN A 476 -17.29 -15.87 0.36
C GLN A 476 -18.12 -17.10 0.72
N THR A 477 -17.47 -18.22 1.05
CA THR A 477 -18.14 -19.49 1.35
C THR A 477 -18.43 -19.70 2.84
N GLY A 478 -17.95 -18.81 3.71
CA GLY A 478 -18.05 -18.95 5.17
C GLY A 478 -17.17 -20.06 5.73
N LYS A 479 -16.16 -20.52 4.98
CA LYS A 479 -15.14 -21.43 5.50
C LYS A 479 -14.21 -20.64 6.40
N LYS A 480 -14.00 -21.10 7.63
CA LYS A 480 -12.93 -20.56 8.47
C LYS A 480 -11.59 -20.87 7.81
N ALA A 481 -10.72 -19.86 7.72
CA ALA A 481 -9.31 -20.09 7.40
C ALA A 481 -8.77 -21.13 8.39
N GLY A 482 -8.31 -22.27 7.88
CA GLY A 482 -7.88 -23.37 8.72
C GLY A 482 -6.73 -22.93 9.62
N ALA A 483 -6.82 -23.25 10.91
CA ALA A 483 -5.61 -23.50 11.68
C ALA A 483 -4.79 -24.52 10.89
N GLY A 484 -3.48 -24.27 10.74
CA GLY A 484 -2.63 -25.13 9.92
C GLY A 484 -2.77 -26.59 10.33
N GLU A 485 -2.79 -27.49 9.34
CA GLU A 485 -2.70 -28.92 9.58
C GLU A 485 -1.37 -29.19 10.28
N GLU A 486 -1.39 -29.31 11.61
CA GLU A 486 -0.37 -30.06 12.32
C GLU A 486 -0.51 -31.52 11.86
N ASP A 487 0.59 -32.11 11.38
CA ASP A 487 0.61 -33.49 10.90
C ASP A 487 0.10 -34.44 12.00
N GLU A 488 -1.17 -34.89 11.88
CA GLU A 488 -1.66 -36.09 12.54
C GLU A 488 -0.96 -37.31 11.92
N ASN A 489 0.32 -37.49 12.28
CA ASN A 489 1.07 -38.70 11.99
C ASN A 489 0.44 -39.83 12.82
N LYS A 490 -0.48 -40.56 12.20
CA LYS A 490 -1.33 -41.54 12.87
C LYS A 490 -0.52 -42.65 13.49
N ASP A 491 -0.85 -42.92 14.74
CA ASP A 491 -0.33 -44.00 15.56
C ASP A 491 -0.68 -45.37 14.93
N GLU A 492 0.22 -45.92 14.11
CA GLU A 492 0.09 -47.26 13.52
C GLU A 492 0.92 -48.26 14.31
N SER A 493 0.50 -48.54 15.56
CA SER A 493 1.13 -49.55 16.41
C SER A 493 0.16 -50.40 17.23
N ASP A 494 -1.00 -50.78 16.69
CA ASP A 494 -1.77 -51.89 17.27
C ASP A 494 -2.58 -52.72 16.25
N ARG A 495 -1.88 -53.61 15.53
CA ARG A 495 -2.48 -54.82 14.93
C ARG A 495 -1.56 -56.03 15.11
N GLN A 496 -1.93 -56.91 16.05
CA GLN A 496 -1.40 -58.27 16.10
C GLN A 496 -1.55 -58.97 14.74
N PRO A 497 -0.51 -59.66 14.22
CA PRO A 497 -0.65 -60.55 13.08
C PRO A 497 -1.21 -61.90 13.52
N ASP A 498 -2.19 -62.41 12.78
CA ASP A 498 -2.74 -63.75 12.96
C ASP A 498 -1.71 -64.84 12.65
N LEU A 499 -1.82 -65.95 13.39
CA LEU A 499 -0.91 -67.10 13.33
C LEU A 499 -1.12 -67.94 12.06
N VAL A 500 -0.03 -68.20 11.33
CA VAL A 500 0.05 -69.32 10.37
C VAL A 500 1.26 -70.20 10.73
N PRO A 501 1.09 -71.51 10.99
CA PRO A 501 2.18 -72.36 11.46
C PRO A 501 2.98 -73.00 10.32
N GLY A 502 4.31 -72.98 10.40
CA GLY A 502 5.15 -73.77 9.48
C GLY A 502 6.66 -73.61 9.61
N VAL A 503 7.31 -74.71 10.05
CA VAL A 503 8.68 -75.15 9.69
C VAL A 503 9.90 -74.45 10.35
N ILE A 504 10.43 -75.13 11.39
CA ILE A 504 11.85 -75.50 11.69
C ILE A 504 12.94 -74.93 10.74
N ASP A 505 14.17 -74.52 11.14
CA ASP A 505 15.01 -75.04 12.23
C ASP A 505 16.25 -74.15 12.57
N SER A 506 16.77 -74.33 13.78
CA SER A 506 18.19 -74.23 14.21
C SER A 506 18.96 -72.88 14.28
N ASN A 507 19.72 -72.78 15.38
CA ASN A 507 20.88 -71.93 15.68
C ASN A 507 20.70 -70.41 15.90
N ALA A 508 21.39 -69.72 16.81
CA ALA A 508 21.98 -70.00 18.14
C ALA A 508 22.95 -68.84 18.49
N ARG A 509 22.82 -68.33 19.72
CA ARG A 509 23.87 -67.70 20.57
C ARG A 509 24.51 -66.35 20.20
N ASP A 510 24.43 -65.47 21.21
CA ASP A 510 25.50 -64.62 21.78
C ASP A 510 26.13 -63.50 20.90
N ALA A 511 26.57 -62.36 21.43
CA ALA A 511 26.93 -62.07 22.82
C ALA A 511 26.53 -60.67 23.31
N ARG A 512 26.62 -60.48 24.63
CA ARG A 512 26.54 -59.19 25.32
C ARG A 512 27.88 -58.45 25.23
N THR A 513 27.83 -57.12 25.18
CA THR A 513 28.42 -56.22 26.19
C THR A 513 27.67 -54.90 26.15
#